data_AF-A0A9P6QL70-F1
#
_entry.id   AF-A0A9P6QL70-F1
#
_cell.length_a   1.000
_cell.length_b   1.000
_cell.length_c   1.000
_cell.angle_alpha   90.00
_cell.angle_beta   90.00
_cell.angle_gamma   90.00
#
_symmetry.space_group_name_H-M   'P 1'
#
loop_
_entity.id
_entity.type
_entity.pdbx_description
1 polymer ?
#
loop_
_entity_poly.entity_id
_entity_poly.type
_entity_poly.pdbx_seq_one_letter_code
_entity_poly.pdbx_strand_id
1 'polypeptide(L)' 'MKGMVWSSDCKSWYQNKEGKVTALWWSTCTHYWWRLRKFRTQHFSGIQRSKNAAVH' A
#
# COMPACT_ATOMS: atom_id res chain seq x y z
N MET A 1 8.25 -8.55 3.58
CA MET A 1 7.53 -9.76 3.16
C MET A 1 8.56 -10.81 2.77
N LYS A 2 9.03 -11.63 3.72
CA LYS A 2 9.99 -12.71 3.46
C LYS A 2 9.23 -14.03 3.66
N GLY A 3 9.28 -14.94 2.69
CA GLY A 3 8.58 -16.24 2.75
C GLY A 3 7.12 -16.23 2.28
N MET A 4 6.65 -15.17 1.62
CA MET A 4 5.34 -15.18 0.96
C MET A 4 5.49 -15.55 -0.51
N VAL A 5 4.41 -15.99 -1.17
CA VAL A 5 4.44 -16.25 -2.63
C VAL A 5 4.89 -15.02 -3.44
N TRP A 6 4.61 -13.83 -2.91
CA TRP A 6 5.02 -12.54 -3.45
C TRP A 6 6.52 -12.25 -3.31
N SER A 7 7.24 -13.03 -2.49
CA SER A 7 8.69 -12.95 -2.31
C SER A 7 9.46 -13.82 -3.30
N SER A 8 8.76 -14.63 -4.10
CA SER A 8 9.32 -15.49 -5.16
C SER A 8 9.21 -14.80 -6.53
N ASP A 9 9.76 -15.40 -7.59
CA ASP A 9 9.71 -14.91 -8.99
C ASP A 9 8.29 -14.83 -9.61
N CYS A 10 7.25 -14.89 -8.80
CA CYS A 10 5.87 -14.82 -9.23
C CYS A 10 5.51 -13.39 -9.67
N LYS A 11 5.55 -13.12 -10.98
CA LYS A 11 5.13 -11.83 -11.56
C LYS A 11 3.61 -11.71 -11.56
N SER A 12 3.08 -10.62 -11.03
CA SER A 12 1.63 -10.35 -10.99
C SER A 12 1.35 -8.87 -11.26
N TRP A 13 0.10 -8.56 -11.58
CA TRP A 13 -0.36 -7.19 -11.81
C TRP A 13 -0.17 -6.25 -10.59
N TYR A 14 0.01 -6.83 -9.40
CA TYR A 14 0.24 -6.09 -8.16
C TYR A 14 1.69 -5.72 -7.91
N GLN A 15 2.62 -6.17 -8.75
CA GLN A 15 4.04 -5.81 -8.68
C GLN A 15 4.37 -4.69 -9.66
N ASN A 16 5.18 -3.74 -9.20
CA ASN A 16 5.77 -2.72 -10.06
C ASN A 16 6.95 -3.30 -10.87
N LYS A 17 7.54 -2.47 -11.75
CA LYS A 17 8.71 -2.84 -12.56
C LYS A 17 9.95 -3.23 -11.74
N GLU A 18 9.99 -2.85 -10.46
CA GLU A 18 11.06 -3.16 -9.50
C GLU A 18 10.77 -4.45 -8.70
N GLY A 19 9.69 -5.17 -9.01
CA GLY A 19 9.28 -6.38 -8.29
C GLY A 19 8.67 -6.11 -6.90
N LYS A 20 8.37 -4.85 -6.57
CA LYS A 20 7.74 -4.49 -5.29
C LYS A 20 6.22 -4.54 -5.44
N VAL A 21 5.57 -5.19 -4.47
CA VAL A 21 4.12 -5.18 -4.34
C VAL A 21 3.66 -3.83 -3.82
N THR A 22 2.90 -3.08 -4.61
CA THR A 22 2.47 -1.72 -4.27
C THR A 22 0.98 -1.59 -3.95
N ALA A 23 0.18 -2.59 -4.33
CA ALA A 23 -1.28 -2.50 -4.27
C ALA A 23 -1.94 -3.40 -3.20
N LEU A 24 -1.19 -4.34 -2.60
CA LEU A 24 -1.74 -5.29 -1.63
C LEU A 24 -1.28 -4.98 -0.20
N TRP A 25 -2.20 -5.20 0.75
CA TRP A 25 -1.85 -5.23 2.16
C TRP A 25 -1.13 -6.54 2.49
N TRP A 26 -0.05 -6.43 3.25
CA TRP A 26 0.86 -7.54 3.55
C TRP A 26 0.33 -8.55 4.58
N SER A 27 -0.83 -8.29 5.19
CA SER A 27 -1.38 -9.07 6.30
C SER A 27 -2.87 -9.38 6.07
N THR A 28 -3.56 -9.90 7.07
CA THR A 28 -4.99 -10.26 6.97
C THR A 28 -5.89 -9.03 6.84
N CYS A 29 -7.09 -9.23 6.27
CA CYS A 29 -8.12 -8.19 6.19
C CYS A 29 -8.49 -7.64 7.58
N THR A 30 -8.50 -8.51 8.60
CA THR A 30 -8.73 -8.10 9.99
C THR A 30 -7.64 -7.16 10.49
N HIS A 31 -6.36 -7.47 10.23
CA HIS A 31 -5.25 -6.58 10.62
C HIS A 31 -5.34 -5.22 9.91
N TYR A 32 -5.70 -5.22 8.62
CA TYR A 32 -5.94 -4.00 7.86
C TYR A 32 -7.04 -3.13 8.50
N TRP A 33 -8.18 -3.74 8.80
CA TRP A 33 -9.32 -3.04 9.40
C TRP A 33 -8.99 -2.44 10.76
N TRP A 34 -8.32 -3.20 11.64
CA TRP A 34 -7.91 -2.69 12.95
C TRP A 34 -6.93 -1.52 12.84
N ARG A 35 -6.01 -1.55 11.87
CA ARG A 35 -5.05 -0.48 11.64
C ARG A 35 -5.70 0.81 11.14
N LEU A 36 -6.73 0.70 10.30
CA LEU A 36 -7.48 1.87 9.82
C LEU A 36 -8.52 2.38 10.81
N ARG A 37 -9.01 1.54 11.73
CA ARG A 37 -10.03 1.92 12.73
C ARG A 37 -9.58 3.05 13.66
N LYS A 38 -8.27 3.17 13.91
CA LYS A 38 -7.68 4.30 14.66
C LYS A 38 -6.67 5.00 13.79
N PHE A 39 -7.11 6.04 13.09
CA PHE A 39 -6.23 6.88 12.29
C PHE A 39 -5.16 7.50 13.19
N ARG A 40 -3.91 7.08 13.00
CA ARG A 40 -2.73 7.61 13.68
C ARG A 40 -1.86 8.28 12.65
N THR A 41 -1.78 9.60 12.67
CA THR A 41 -1.00 10.42 11.73
C THR A 41 0.45 9.96 11.59
N GLN A 42 1.05 9.44 12.67
CA GLN A 42 2.41 8.88 12.68
C GLN A 42 2.65 7.72 11.69
N HIS A 43 1.60 7.03 11.26
CA HIS A 43 1.69 5.92 10.30
C HIS A 43 1.48 6.36 8.85
N PHE A 44 1.22 7.65 8.59
CA PHE A 44 0.89 8.15 7.28
C PHE A 44 1.73 9.39 6.95
N SER A 45 2.41 9.37 5.82
CA SER A 45 2.95 10.58 5.22
C SER A 45 1.80 11.34 4.56
N GLY A 46 1.31 12.40 5.22
CA GLY A 46 0.32 13.29 4.65
C GLY A 46 0.89 13.98 3.41
N ILE A 47 0.20 13.87 2.28
CA ILE A 47 0.53 14.62 1.07
C ILE A 47 -0.29 15.89 1.11
N GLN A 48 0.36 17.06 1.02
CA GLN A 48 -0.38 18.31 0.91
C GLN A 48 -1.14 18.31 -0.42
N ARG A 49 -2.46 18.43 -0.38
CA ARG A 49 -3.29 18.49 -1.59
C ARG A 49 -2.91 19.75 -2.36
N SER A 50 -2.29 19.59 -3.53
CA SER A 50 -2.01 20.70 -4.43
C SER A 50 -3.33 21.37 -4.84
N LYS A 51 -3.40 22.70 -4.72
CA LYS A 51 -4.61 23.48 -5.03
C LYS A 51 -4.99 23.49 -6.53
N ASN A 52 -4.16 22.92 -7.40
CA ASN A 52 -4.31 23.01 -8.86
C ASN A 52 -4.93 21.76 -9.52
N ALA A 53 -5.48 20.81 -8.76
CA ALA A 53 -6.07 19.58 -9.32
C ALA A 53 -7.55 19.75 -9.76
N ALA A 54 -7.91 20.90 -10.31
CA ALA A 54 -9.26 21.16 -10.82
C ALA A 54 -9.26 22.16 -11.98
N VAL A 55 -8.44 21.96 -13.01
CA VAL A 55 -8.77 22.35 -14.39
C VAL A 55 -7.99 21.40 -15.30
N HIS A 56 -8.71 20.49 -15.96
CA HIS A 56 -8.55 20.05 -17.36
C HIS A 56 -9.57 18.95 -17.65
#